data_AF-A0A2V7FQ79-F1
#
_entry.id   AF-A0A2V7FQ79-F1
#
_cell.length_a   1.000
_cell.length_b   1.000
_cell.length_c   1.000
_cell.angle_alpha   90.00
_cell.angle_beta   90.00
_cell.angle_gamma   90.00
#
_symmetry.space_group_name_H-M   'P 1'
#
loop_
_entity.id
_entity.type
_entity.pdbx_description
1 polymer ?
#
loop_
_entity_poly.entity_id
_entity_poly.type
_entity_poly.pdbx_seq_one_letter_code
_entity_poly.pdbx_strand_id
1 'polypeptide(L)'
;MIPRTLAAVNLALAAVAALLVLYIGRQFVAPTSLPVGGRRAAAPTASAAAIETARSPASAYNVVASRNLFSPTRTEAPSSGVIAATPVVRPNLFGVVVRDSGSIAYLEDPTTRRVAGYR
;
A
#
# COMPACT_ATOMS: atom_id res chain seq x y z
N MET A 1 33.96 12.68 47.04
CA MET A 1 34.70 11.84 46.07
C MET A 1 33.73 10.81 45.52
N ILE A 2 33.55 10.74 44.20
CA ILE A 2 32.69 9.71 43.59
C ILE A 2 33.43 8.37 43.70
N PRO A 3 32.82 7.32 44.27
CA PRO A 3 33.46 6.01 44.37
C PRO A 3 33.74 5.45 42.98
N ARG A 4 34.93 4.87 42.80
CA ARG A 4 35.46 4.41 41.50
C ARG A 4 34.52 3.44 40.76
N THR A 5 33.79 2.63 41.51
CA THR A 5 32.79 1.69 40.99
C THR A 5 31.61 2.41 40.33
N LEU A 6 31.06 3.45 40.98
CA LEU A 6 29.97 4.25 40.40
C LEU A 6 30.44 5.03 39.17
N ALA A 7 31.67 5.54 39.19
CA ALA A 7 32.26 6.19 38.03
C ALA A 7 32.38 5.23 36.83
N ALA A 8 32.84 3.99 37.07
CA ALA A 8 32.94 2.96 36.04
C ALA A 8 31.57 2.56 35.48
N VAL A 9 30.57 2.38 36.34
CA VAL A 9 29.20 2.03 35.92
C VAL A 9 28.58 3.15 35.09
N ASN A 10 28.73 4.41 35.51
CA ASN A 10 28.22 5.55 34.75
C ASN A 10 28.87 5.66 33.36
N LEU A 11 30.18 5.38 33.27
CA LEU A 11 30.90 5.40 32.00
C LEU A 11 30.45 4.25 31.07
N ALA A 12 30.21 3.06 31.64
CA ALA A 12 29.65 1.94 30.89
C ALA A 12 28.23 2.25 30.38
N LEU A 13 27.37 2.83 31.22
CA LEU A 13 26.03 3.25 30.82
C LEU A 13 26.06 4.30 29.71
N ALA A 14 26.97 5.27 29.81
CA ALA A 14 27.14 6.30 28.78
C ALA A 14 27.56 5.69 27.44
N ALA A 15 28.47 4.71 27.45
CA ALA A 15 28.90 4.01 26.24
C ALA A 15 27.75 3.22 25.60
N VAL A 16 26.96 2.49 26.40
CA VAL A 16 25.78 1.75 25.92
C VAL A 16 24.76 2.71 25.33
N ALA A 17 24.44 3.80 26.01
CA ALA A 17 23.51 4.82 25.53
C ALA A 17 23.95 5.41 24.18
N ALA A 18 25.23 5.75 24.03
CA ALA A 18 25.78 6.25 22.77
C ALA A 18 25.65 5.22 21.63
N LEU A 19 25.90 3.95 21.92
CA LEU A 19 25.79 2.86 20.94
C LEU A 19 24.34 2.66 20.47
N LEU A 20 23.38 2.75 21.39
CA LEU A 20 21.95 2.69 21.06
C LEU A 20 21.50 3.86 20.19
N VAL A 21 21.92 5.09 20.54
CA VAL A 21 21.62 6.29 19.74
C VAL A 21 22.19 6.15 18.33
N LEU A 22 23.43 5.67 18.20
CA LEU A 22 24.04 5.43 16.89
C LEU A 22 23.30 4.35 16.11
N TYR A 23 22.90 3.24 16.77
CA TYR A 23 22.14 2.17 16.15
C TYR A 23 20.80 2.66 15.58
N ILE A 24 20.05 3.42 16.38
CA ILE A 24 18.78 4.02 15.97
C ILE A 24 19.00 4.99 14.81
N GLY A 25 20.00 5.87 14.90
CA GLY A 25 20.36 6.79 13.82
C GLY A 25 20.72 6.07 12.52
N ARG A 26 21.49 4.97 12.61
CA ARG A 26 21.80 4.14 11.45
C ARG A 26 20.56 3.52 10.82
N GLN A 27 19.53 3.19 11.60
CA GLN A 27 18.31 2.62 11.07
C GLN A 27 17.49 3.60 10.23
N PHE A 28 17.65 4.91 10.43
CA PHE A 28 17.06 5.93 9.57
C PHE A 28 17.84 6.17 8.26
N VAL A 29 19.16 5.95 8.28
CA VAL A 29 20.02 6.17 7.11
C VAL A 29 20.16 4.91 6.26
N ALA A 30 20.11 3.73 6.88
CA ALA A 30 20.13 2.46 6.17
C ALA A 30 18.81 2.34 5.38
N PRO A 31 18.85 2.29 4.04
CA PRO A 31 17.64 2.03 3.26
C PRO A 31 17.13 0.66 3.67
N THR A 32 15.96 0.62 4.29
CA THR A 32 15.20 -0.63 4.45
C THR A 32 15.07 -1.22 3.06
N SER A 33 15.65 -2.39 2.84
CA SER A 33 15.47 -3.13 1.60
C SER A 33 13.98 -3.42 1.47
N LEU A 34 13.27 -2.58 0.70
CA LEU A 34 11.93 -2.93 0.27
C LEU A 34 12.04 -4.29 -0.42
N PRO A 35 11.07 -5.20 -0.23
CA PRO A 35 11.01 -6.42 -1.02
C PRO A 35 11.06 -5.96 -2.48
N VAL A 36 12.16 -6.28 -3.15
CA VAL A 36 12.35 -5.91 -4.55
C VAL A 36 11.33 -6.74 -5.29
N GLY A 37 10.14 -6.18 -5.50
CA GLY A 37 9.15 -6.69 -6.42
C GLY A 37 9.78 -6.60 -7.79
N GLY A 38 10.59 -7.61 -8.12
CA GLY A 38 11.16 -7.76 -9.43
C GLY A 38 9.99 -7.72 -10.40
N ARG A 39 9.93 -6.64 -11.20
CA ARG A 39 9.01 -6.55 -12.34
C ARG A 39 9.41 -7.66 -13.30
N ARG A 40 8.90 -8.87 -13.08
CA ARG A 40 8.93 -9.90 -14.10
C ARG A 40 8.10 -9.35 -15.26
N ALA A 41 8.73 -9.30 -16.44
CA ALA A 41 8.02 -9.00 -17.68
C ALA A 41 6.76 -9.87 -17.71
N ALA A 42 5.62 -9.24 -17.97
CA ALA A 42 4.35 -9.95 -18.08
C ALA A 42 4.50 -11.00 -19.18
N ALA A 43 4.67 -12.26 -18.79
CA ALA A 43 4.40 -13.36 -19.68
C ALA A 43 2.90 -13.27 -20.03
N PRO A 44 2.49 -13.49 -21.29
CA PRO A 44 1.09 -13.46 -21.66
C PRO A 44 0.37 -14.58 -20.90
N THR A 45 -0.27 -14.23 -19.79
CA THR A 45 -1.14 -15.15 -19.06
C THR A 45 -2.34 -15.46 -19.93
N ALA A 46 -2.52 -16.74 -20.27
CA ALA A 46 -3.81 -17.25 -20.70
C ALA A 46 -4.86 -16.78 -19.68
N SER A 47 -5.92 -16.13 -20.18
CA SER A 47 -6.96 -15.47 -19.39
C SER A 47 -7.51 -16.43 -18.32
N ALA A 48 -7.07 -16.24 -17.07
CA ALA A 48 -7.79 -16.77 -15.93
C ALA A 48 -9.14 -16.04 -15.92
N ALA A 49 -10.24 -16.82 -15.88
CA ALA A 49 -11.60 -16.33 -15.95
C ALA A 49 -11.75 -15.07 -15.10
N ALA A 50 -11.93 -13.95 -15.77
CA ALA A 50 -12.14 -12.68 -15.12
C ALA A 50 -13.33 -12.86 -14.17
N ILE A 51 -13.15 -12.46 -12.91
CA ILE A 51 -14.31 -12.07 -12.11
C ILE A 51 -15.02 -11.03 -12.97
N GLU A 52 -16.15 -11.43 -13.54
CA GLU A 52 -16.96 -10.58 -14.36
C GLU A 52 -17.52 -9.50 -13.44
N THR A 53 -16.73 -8.45 -13.24
CA THR A 53 -17.26 -7.17 -12.81
C THR A 53 -18.34 -6.88 -13.82
N ALA A 54 -19.60 -7.00 -13.42
CA ALA A 54 -20.76 -6.86 -14.29
C ALA A 54 -20.49 -5.67 -15.21
N ARG A 55 -20.17 -5.98 -16.47
CA ARG A 55 -19.73 -4.94 -17.40
C ARG A 55 -20.92 -4.01 -17.52
N SER A 56 -20.72 -2.74 -17.16
CA SER A 56 -21.78 -1.76 -17.27
C SER A 56 -22.36 -1.88 -18.67
N PRO A 57 -23.70 -2.01 -18.81
CA PRO A 57 -24.31 -2.28 -20.10
C PRO A 57 -23.85 -1.22 -21.07
N ALA A 58 -23.65 -1.56 -22.35
CA ALA A 58 -23.15 -0.61 -23.35
C ALA A 58 -23.98 0.71 -23.37
N SER A 59 -25.26 0.63 -22.99
CA SER A 59 -26.16 1.76 -22.80
C SER A 59 -25.71 2.78 -21.75
N ALA A 60 -24.93 2.39 -20.74
CA ALA A 60 -24.35 3.30 -19.75
C ALA A 60 -23.39 4.32 -20.37
N TYR A 61 -22.79 3.98 -21.54
CA TYR A 61 -21.89 4.86 -22.28
C TYR A 61 -22.61 5.70 -23.35
N ASN A 62 -23.92 5.51 -23.55
CA ASN A 62 -24.68 6.29 -24.54
C ASN A 62 -24.70 7.80 -24.22
N VAL A 63 -24.52 8.20 -22.96
CA VAL A 63 -24.42 9.63 -22.58
C VAL A 63 -23.16 10.27 -23.18
N VAL A 64 -22.08 9.51 -23.34
CA VAL A 64 -20.82 9.96 -23.95
C VAL A 64 -20.97 10.07 -25.46
N ALA A 65 -21.66 9.11 -26.10
CA ALA A 65 -21.88 9.10 -27.55
C ALA A 65 -22.92 10.13 -28.01
N SER A 66 -23.93 10.43 -27.18
CA SER A 66 -25.03 11.37 -27.50
C SER A 66 -24.66 12.84 -27.32
N ARG A 67 -23.47 13.14 -26.79
CA ARG A 67 -23.01 14.51 -26.55
C ARG A 67 -21.68 14.77 -27.27
N ASN A 68 -21.60 15.89 -28.00
CA ASN A 68 -20.39 16.27 -28.71
C ASN A 68 -19.26 16.59 -27.71
N LEU A 69 -18.18 15.80 -27.75
CA LEU A 69 -17.07 15.87 -26.80
C LEU A 69 -16.17 17.09 -27.00
N PHE A 70 -16.25 17.73 -28.17
CA PHE A 70 -15.37 18.82 -28.59
C PHE A 70 -16.07 20.18 -28.67
N SER A 71 -17.22 20.34 -27.99
CA SER A 71 -17.87 21.65 -27.90
C SER A 71 -17.09 22.56 -26.94
N PRO A 72 -16.59 23.74 -27.36
CA PRO A 72 -15.84 24.66 -26.50
C PRO A 72 -16.63 25.18 -25.30
N THR A 73 -17.96 25.09 -25.35
CA THR A 73 -18.88 25.53 -24.28
C THR A 73 -19.27 24.41 -23.32
N ARG A 74 -18.58 23.26 -23.35
CA ARG A 74 -18.90 22.12 -22.49
C ARG A 74 -18.36 22.33 -21.07
N THR A 75 -19.27 22.54 -20.13
CA THR A 75 -19.03 22.34 -18.69
C THR A 75 -19.53 20.94 -18.30
N GLU A 76 -18.71 20.15 -17.62
CA GLU A 76 -19.10 18.83 -17.10
C GLU A 76 -20.21 19.01 -16.06
N ALA A 77 -21.40 18.46 -16.31
CA ALA A 77 -22.48 18.47 -15.32
C ALA A 77 -22.14 17.47 -14.20
N PRO A 78 -22.44 17.79 -12.93
CA PRO A 78 -22.10 16.92 -11.80
C PRO A 78 -22.72 15.54 -12.01
N SER A 79 -21.89 14.50 -11.96
CA SER A 79 -22.31 13.11 -12.07
C SER A 79 -23.27 12.77 -10.93
N SER A 80 -24.55 12.51 -11.25
CA SER A 80 -25.54 11.98 -10.30
C SER A 80 -25.17 10.54 -9.96
N GLY A 81 -24.29 10.40 -8.98
CA GLY A 81 -23.79 9.12 -8.49
C GLY A 81 -23.14 9.26 -7.12
N VAL A 82 -23.70 10.10 -6.25
CA VAL A 82 -23.31 10.12 -4.84
C VAL A 82 -23.96 8.91 -4.18
N ILE A 83 -23.33 7.75 -4.33
CA ILE A 83 -23.53 6.65 -3.40
C ILE A 83 -22.92 7.14 -2.09
N ALA A 84 -23.75 7.38 -1.08
CA ALA A 84 -23.29 7.67 0.27
C ALA A 84 -22.48 6.46 0.75
N ALA A 85 -21.15 6.53 0.59
CA ALA A 85 -20.25 5.51 1.07
C ALA A 85 -20.24 5.58 2.58
N THR A 86 -20.78 4.55 3.23
CA THR A 86 -20.39 4.23 4.61
C THR A 86 -18.85 4.24 4.66
N PRO A 87 -18.22 4.80 5.71
CA PRO A 87 -16.78 4.78 5.83
C PRO A 87 -16.33 3.34 6.09
N VAL A 88 -16.23 2.57 5.01
CA VAL A 88 -15.56 1.28 5.00
C VAL A 88 -14.09 1.61 5.17
N VAL A 89 -13.54 1.27 6.33
CA VAL A 89 -12.11 1.30 6.59
C VAL A 89 -11.44 0.47 5.50
N ARG A 90 -10.88 1.16 4.49
CA ARG A 90 -10.40 0.51 3.28
C ARG A 90 -9.04 -0.10 3.59
N PRO A 91 -8.90 -1.44 3.57
CA PRO A 91 -7.61 -2.08 3.81
C PRO A 91 -6.62 -1.66 2.71
N ASN A 92 -5.36 -1.47 3.10
CA ASN A 92 -4.30 -1.09 2.18
C ASN A 92 -3.73 -2.34 1.50
N LEU A 93 -3.59 -2.33 0.18
CA LEU A 93 -3.00 -3.45 -0.54
C LEU A 93 -1.49 -3.41 -0.36
N PHE A 94 -0.95 -4.34 0.43
CA PHE A 94 0.48 -4.45 0.69
C PHE A 94 1.22 -5.13 -0.47
N GLY A 95 0.62 -6.14 -1.08
CA GLY A 95 1.19 -6.82 -2.24
C GLY A 95 0.41 -8.07 -2.63
N VAL A 96 0.75 -8.63 -3.79
CA VAL A 96 0.14 -9.88 -4.29
C VAL A 96 1.26 -10.86 -4.64
N VAL A 97 1.16 -12.09 -4.14
CA VAL A 97 2.05 -13.19 -4.47
C VAL A 97 1.31 -14.15 -5.38
N VAL A 98 1.73 -14.23 -6.64
CA VAL A 98 1.20 -15.17 -7.62
C VAL A 98 2.05 -16.43 -7.61
N ARG A 99 1.41 -17.59 -7.41
CA ARG A 99 2.03 -18.92 -7.47
C ARG A 99 1.27 -19.76 -8.50
N ASP A 100 1.87 -20.86 -8.94
CA ASP A 100 1.21 -21.81 -9.86
C ASP A 100 -0.09 -22.39 -9.25
N SER A 101 -0.18 -22.42 -7.92
CA SER A 101 -1.34 -22.88 -7.16
C SER A 101 -2.39 -21.80 -6.84
N GLY A 102 -2.22 -20.56 -7.31
CA GLY A 102 -3.14 -19.44 -7.06
C GLY A 102 -2.47 -18.14 -6.62
N SER A 103 -3.26 -17.07 -6.52
CA SER A 103 -2.79 -15.74 -6.08
C SER A 103 -3.18 -15.46 -4.63
N ILE A 104 -2.25 -14.93 -3.83
CA ILE A 104 -2.51 -14.48 -2.47
C ILE A 104 -2.33 -12.96 -2.38
N ALA A 105 -3.37 -12.24 -2.03
CA ALA A 105 -3.34 -10.80 -1.76
C ALA A 105 -3.08 -10.55 -0.27
N TYR A 106 -2.06 -9.76 0.04
CA TYR A 106 -1.73 -9.31 1.38
C TYR A 106 -2.34 -7.94 1.62
N LEU A 107 -3.27 -7.87 2.57
CA LEU A 107 -3.97 -6.65 2.95
C LEU A 107 -3.52 -6.20 4.34
N GLU A 108 -3.11 -4.93 4.44
CA GLU A 108 -2.83 -4.27 5.71
C GLU A 108 -4.09 -3.60 6.24
N ASP A 109 -4.45 -3.90 7.48
CA ASP A 109 -5.49 -3.18 8.21
C ASP A 109 -4.96 -1.82 8.69
N PRO A 110 -5.55 -0.69 8.28
CA PRO A 110 -5.07 0.64 8.67
C PRO A 110 -5.24 0.94 10.16
N THR A 111 -6.09 0.20 10.88
CA THR A 111 -6.31 0.39 12.32
C THR A 111 -5.29 -0.36 13.17
N THR A 112 -4.97 -1.61 12.80
CA THR A 112 -4.06 -2.46 13.57
C THR A 112 -2.66 -2.59 12.96
N ARG A 113 -2.45 -2.09 11.73
CA ARG A 113 -1.26 -2.29 10.88
C ARG A 113 -0.87 -3.77 10.71
N ARG A 114 -1.84 -4.66 10.86
CA ARG A 114 -1.64 -6.10 10.68
C ARG A 114 -1.84 -6.45 9.22
N VAL A 115 -0.98 -7.34 8.71
CA VAL A 115 -1.06 -7.85 7.34
C VAL A 115 -1.66 -9.25 7.35
N ALA A 116 -2.73 -9.48 6.60
CA ALA A 116 -3.37 -10.78 6.44
C ALA A 116 -3.40 -11.19 4.95
N GLY A 117 -3.24 -12.49 4.69
CA GLY A 117 -3.26 -13.06 3.35
C GLY A 117 -4.65 -13.58 2.97
N TYR A 118 -5.15 -13.17 1.81
CA TYR A 118 -6.40 -13.59 1.20
C TYR A 118 -6.11 -14.32 -0.11
N ARG A 119 -6.83 -15.41 -0.38
CA ARG A 119 -6.67 -16.27 -1.57
C ARG A 119 -7.94 -16.25 -2.39
#